data_AF-A0A6I5RP57-F1
#
_entry.id   AF-A0A6I5RP57-F1
#
_cell.length_a   1.000
_cell.length_b   1.000
_cell.length_c   1.000
_cell.angle_alpha   90.00
_cell.angle_beta   90.00
_cell.angle_gamma   90.00
#
_symmetry.space_group_name_H-M   'P 1'
#
loop_
_entity.id
_entity.type
_entity.pdbx_description
1 polymer ?
#
loop_
_entity_poly.entity_id
_entity_poly.type
_entity_poly.pdbx_seq_one_letter_code
_entity_poly.pdbx_strand_id
1 'polypeptide(L)'
;MKPLADDPHGREVPHRRAADWLTVTSYKGREAHRFWFRCFEDSSTGKRYFDIQSWSRRTGRDLKTKQRHCDLSSNGYVGLHEAETPHECLWQVSVFDQDTYCDVGDDLALGKIESVVIASYKDTLLCAYGREQVGNEWYCYAADSNGPALILTLDIQDLGEELLENQG
;
A
#
# COMPACT_ATOMS: atom_id res chain seq x y z
N MET A 1 14.68 33.86 -34.90
CA MET A 1 15.33 33.31 -33.70
C MET A 1 14.60 32.01 -33.37
N LYS A 2 15.32 30.88 -33.27
CA LYS A 2 14.80 29.50 -33.21
C LYS A 2 14.05 29.22 -31.89
N PRO A 3 13.11 28.25 -31.86
CA PRO A 3 12.58 27.70 -30.61
C PRO A 3 13.70 26.99 -29.82
N LEU A 4 13.70 27.15 -28.49
CA LEU A 4 14.63 26.46 -27.59
C LEU A 4 14.31 24.96 -27.60
N ALA A 5 15.37 24.17 -27.76
CA ALA A 5 15.34 22.72 -27.91
C ALA A 5 14.97 21.99 -26.60
N ASP A 6 14.37 20.81 -26.77
CA ASP A 6 14.32 19.74 -25.77
C ASP A 6 15.71 19.51 -25.18
N ASP A 7 15.79 19.46 -23.85
CA ASP A 7 17.00 19.07 -23.12
C ASP A 7 17.19 17.54 -23.27
N PRO A 8 18.25 17.06 -23.95
CA PRO A 8 18.51 15.65 -24.19
C PRO A 8 19.19 14.95 -23.01
N HIS A 9 19.37 15.66 -21.88
CA HIS A 9 19.98 15.11 -20.68
C HIS A 9 18.94 15.03 -19.58
N GLY A 10 18.19 13.92 -19.61
CA GLY A 10 17.33 13.50 -18.50
C GLY A 10 18.07 13.62 -17.18
N ARG A 11 17.83 14.75 -16.50
CA ARG A 11 18.17 14.88 -15.10
C ARG A 11 17.22 13.92 -14.40
N GLU A 12 17.78 12.80 -13.94
CA GLU A 12 17.11 11.96 -12.95
C GLU A 12 16.50 12.90 -11.91
N VAL A 13 15.17 12.90 -11.84
CA VAL A 13 14.50 13.45 -10.68
C VAL A 13 15.10 12.67 -9.52
N PRO A 14 15.79 13.32 -8.56
CA PRO A 14 16.40 12.57 -7.48
C PRO A 14 15.25 11.90 -6.74
N HIS A 15 15.11 10.59 -6.94
CA HIS A 15 14.21 9.76 -6.15
C HIS A 15 14.74 9.89 -4.73
N ARG A 16 14.11 10.76 -3.94
CA ARG A 16 14.30 10.77 -2.50
C ARG A 16 13.73 9.44 -2.02
N ARG A 17 14.56 8.39 -2.01
CA ARG A 17 14.31 7.21 -1.19
C ARG A 17 14.11 7.75 0.22
N ALA A 18 12.95 7.48 0.81
CA ALA A 18 12.79 7.67 2.25
C ALA A 18 13.95 6.95 2.94
N ALA A 19 14.66 7.66 3.82
CA ALA A 19 15.78 7.09 4.57
C ALA A 19 15.35 5.98 5.53
N ASP A 20 14.02 5.81 5.68
CA ASP A 20 13.40 5.01 6.70
C ASP A 20 12.35 4.08 6.09
N TRP A 21 12.40 2.82 6.48
CA TRP A 21 11.46 1.79 6.05
C TRP A 21 10.40 1.64 7.12
N LEU A 22 9.13 1.91 6.79
CA LEU A 22 8.03 1.38 7.58
C LEU A 22 7.72 -0.03 7.08
N THR A 23 7.82 -1.02 7.96
CA THR A 23 7.28 -2.34 7.66
C THR A 23 5.92 -2.47 8.35
N VAL A 24 4.83 -2.40 7.59
CA VAL A 24 3.50 -2.82 8.07
C VAL A 24 3.51 -4.33 8.05
N THR A 25 3.79 -4.96 9.18
CA THR A 25 3.95 -6.42 9.28
C THR A 25 3.82 -6.83 10.74
N SER A 26 3.27 -8.01 10.96
CA SER A 26 3.29 -8.71 12.25
C SER A 26 4.68 -9.27 12.62
N TYR A 27 5.68 -9.07 11.75
CA TYR A 27 7.02 -9.67 11.82
C TYR A 27 8.14 -8.64 11.56
N LYS A 28 9.13 -8.58 12.47
CA LYS A 28 10.35 -7.79 12.29
C LYS A 28 11.34 -8.56 11.42
N GLY A 29 11.57 -8.12 10.18
CA GLY A 29 12.45 -8.77 9.22
C GLY A 29 13.24 -7.78 8.38
N ARG A 30 14.36 -8.25 7.81
CA ARG A 30 15.23 -7.42 6.94
C ARG A 30 14.66 -7.16 5.55
N GLU A 31 13.70 -7.98 5.11
CA GLU A 31 13.04 -7.84 3.82
C GLU A 31 11.68 -7.18 4.00
N ALA A 32 11.35 -6.25 3.10
CA ALA A 32 10.03 -5.63 3.07
C ALA A 32 8.95 -6.70 2.89
N HIS A 33 7.93 -6.65 3.74
CA HIS A 33 6.76 -7.49 3.56
C HIS A 33 6.01 -7.06 2.29
N ARG A 34 5.54 -8.03 1.51
CA ARG A 34 4.89 -7.78 0.23
C ARG A 34 3.39 -7.96 0.36
N PHE A 35 2.66 -7.09 -0.31
CA PHE A 35 1.21 -7.12 -0.33
C PHE A 35 0.68 -7.21 -1.75
N TRP A 36 -0.43 -7.91 -1.88
CA TRP A 36 -1.28 -7.94 -3.06
C TRP A 36 -2.46 -6.99 -2.85
N PHE A 37 -2.74 -6.14 -3.83
CA PHE A 37 -3.84 -5.18 -3.80
C PHE A 37 -4.87 -5.60 -4.83
N ARG A 38 -5.92 -6.29 -4.40
CA ARG A 38 -7.04 -6.66 -5.27
C ARG A 38 -8.00 -5.48 -5.36
N CYS A 39 -8.09 -4.88 -6.55
CA CYS A 39 -8.94 -3.72 -6.81
C CYS A 39 -10.38 -4.13 -7.14
N PHE A 40 -11.33 -3.40 -6.58
CA PHE A 40 -12.76 -3.45 -6.88
C PHE A 40 -13.20 -2.04 -7.26
N GLU A 41 -14.06 -1.93 -8.25
CA GLU A 41 -14.61 -0.65 -8.70
C GLU A 41 -16.12 -0.61 -8.46
N ASP A 42 -16.57 0.41 -7.75
CA ASP A 42 -17.99 0.68 -7.58
C ASP A 42 -18.54 1.29 -8.86
N SER A 43 -19.38 0.54 -9.57
CA SER A 43 -19.96 0.95 -10.86
C SER A 43 -20.86 2.19 -10.78
N SER A 44 -21.34 2.56 -9.59
CA SER A 44 -22.20 3.73 -9.40
C SER A 44 -21.42 5.02 -9.16
N THR A 45 -20.24 4.93 -8.54
CA THR A 45 -19.42 6.10 -8.18
C THR A 45 -18.10 6.18 -8.93
N GLY A 46 -17.67 5.10 -9.59
CA GLY A 46 -16.34 4.94 -10.18
C GLY A 46 -15.22 4.81 -9.15
N LYS A 47 -15.55 4.78 -7.85
CA LYS A 47 -14.55 4.70 -6.78
C LYS A 47 -13.91 3.33 -6.71
N ARG A 48 -12.62 3.31 -6.36
CA ARG A 48 -11.84 2.09 -6.18
C ARG A 48 -11.65 1.74 -4.72
N TYR A 49 -11.80 0.46 -4.43
CA TYR A 49 -11.59 -0.13 -3.12
C TYR A 49 -10.67 -1.34 -3.26
N PHE A 50 -9.90 -1.61 -2.23
CA PHE A 50 -8.82 -2.59 -2.28
C PHE A 50 -8.94 -3.59 -1.14
N ASP A 51 -8.90 -4.87 -1.48
CA ASP A 51 -8.56 -5.93 -0.52
C ASP A 51 -7.04 -6.09 -0.53
N ILE A 52 -6.42 -5.86 0.63
CA ILE A 52 -4.97 -5.88 0.80
C ILE A 52 -4.59 -7.19 1.49
N GLN A 53 -3.79 -8.01 0.82
CA GLN A 53 -3.43 -9.35 1.31
C GLN A 53 -1.91 -9.56 1.35
N SER A 54 -1.41 -10.38 2.27
CA SER A 54 0.01 -10.78 2.27
C SER A 54 0.36 -11.60 1.02
N TRP A 55 1.54 -11.33 0.43
CA TRP A 55 1.98 -11.96 -0.81
C TRP A 55 3.39 -12.58 -0.70
N SER A 56 3.61 -13.68 -1.43
CA SER A 56 4.89 -14.40 -1.47
C SER A 56 5.37 -14.62 -2.90
N ARG A 57 6.62 -14.20 -3.19
CA ARG A 57 7.28 -14.43 -4.51
C ARG A 57 7.30 -15.90 -4.91
N ARG A 58 7.44 -16.80 -3.95
CA ARG A 58 7.64 -18.23 -4.21
C ARG A 58 6.36 -18.91 -4.68
N THR A 59 5.21 -18.41 -4.23
CA THR A 59 3.92 -19.12 -4.32
C THR A 59 2.82 -18.26 -4.94
N GLY A 60 3.07 -17.00 -5.29
CA GLY A 60 2.07 -16.07 -5.83
C GLY A 60 0.99 -15.63 -4.82
N ARG A 61 0.90 -16.30 -3.67
CA ARG A 61 0.13 -15.97 -2.47
C ARG A 61 0.89 -16.46 -1.25
N ASP A 62 0.77 -15.81 -0.10
CA ASP A 62 1.32 -16.41 1.13
C ASP A 62 0.40 -17.52 1.64
N LEU A 63 0.52 -18.70 1.02
CA LEU A 63 -0.23 -19.91 1.39
C LEU A 63 0.29 -20.55 2.68
N LYS A 64 1.41 -20.07 3.23
CA LYS A 64 1.99 -20.63 4.46
C LYS A 64 1.37 -20.05 5.71
N THR A 65 0.69 -18.92 5.61
CA THR A 65 -0.04 -18.30 6.70
C THR A 65 -1.53 -18.38 6.45
N LYS A 66 -2.27 -18.72 7.51
CA LYS A 66 -3.72 -18.58 7.51
C LYS A 66 -4.12 -17.11 7.63
N GLN A 67 -3.31 -16.31 8.33
CA GLN A 67 -3.51 -14.88 8.52
C GLN A 67 -2.92 -14.11 7.35
N ARG A 68 -3.78 -13.62 6.45
CA ARG A 68 -3.34 -12.98 5.20
C ARG A 68 -4.15 -11.76 4.80
N HIS A 69 -5.33 -11.55 5.38
CA HIS A 69 -6.19 -10.43 5.03
C HIS A 69 -5.91 -9.25 5.97
N CYS A 70 -5.63 -8.09 5.38
CA CYS A 70 -5.36 -6.86 6.15
C CYS A 70 -6.69 -6.25 6.64
N ASP A 71 -6.84 -6.11 7.95
CA ASP A 71 -7.99 -5.44 8.57
C ASP A 71 -7.60 -4.79 9.91
N LEU A 72 -8.45 -3.90 10.41
CA LEU A 72 -8.37 -3.31 11.74
C LEU A 72 -8.79 -4.30 12.82
N SER A 73 -8.00 -4.39 13.87
CA SER A 73 -8.42 -5.01 15.13
C SER A 73 -9.49 -4.15 15.84
N SER A 74 -10.13 -4.73 16.85
CA SER A 74 -11.13 -4.03 17.68
C SER A 74 -10.59 -2.80 18.42
N ASN A 75 -9.27 -2.70 18.59
CA ASN A 75 -8.59 -1.56 19.20
C ASN A 75 -7.92 -0.62 18.17
N GLY A 76 -8.27 -0.73 16.88
CA GLY A 76 -7.87 0.22 15.84
C GLY A 76 -6.46 0.02 15.27
N TYR A 77 -5.83 -1.13 15.49
CA TYR A 77 -4.51 -1.45 14.94
C TYR A 77 -4.66 -2.28 13.67
N VAL A 78 -3.79 -2.03 12.69
CA VAL A 78 -3.75 -2.85 11.47
C VAL A 78 -3.07 -4.19 11.76
N GLY A 79 -3.66 -5.28 11.28
CA GLY A 79 -3.11 -6.62 11.39
C GLY A 79 -3.52 -7.54 10.25
N LEU A 80 -2.92 -8.73 10.22
CA LEU A 80 -3.31 -9.80 9.31
C LEU A 80 -4.23 -10.79 10.02
N HIS A 81 -5.33 -11.14 9.37
CA HIS A 81 -6.38 -12.01 9.91
C HIS A 81 -6.68 -13.18 8.97
N GLU A 82 -7.27 -14.24 9.54
CA GLU A 82 -7.64 -15.45 8.78
C GLU A 82 -8.92 -15.26 7.95
N ALA A 83 -9.86 -14.46 8.45
CA ALA A 83 -11.11 -14.17 7.77
C ALA A 83 -10.85 -13.25 6.56
N GLU A 84 -11.57 -13.52 5.46
CA GLU A 84 -11.60 -12.63 4.31
C GLU A 84 -12.19 -11.27 4.71
N THR A 85 -11.63 -10.19 4.16
CA THR A 85 -12.13 -8.84 4.38
C THR A 85 -13.49 -8.69 3.68
N PRO A 86 -14.58 -8.41 4.42
CA PRO A 86 -15.88 -8.15 3.82
C PRO A 86 -15.81 -6.97 2.84
N HIS A 87 -16.69 -6.94 1.84
CA HIS A 87 -16.67 -5.90 0.81
C HIS A 87 -16.91 -4.49 1.39
N GLU A 88 -17.70 -4.39 2.46
CA GLU A 88 -17.93 -3.16 3.21
C GLU A 88 -16.73 -2.70 4.05
N CYS A 89 -15.71 -3.55 4.22
CA CYS A 89 -14.50 -3.28 5.00
C CYS A 89 -13.26 -3.03 4.10
N LEU A 90 -13.45 -2.87 2.79
CA LEU A 90 -12.33 -2.65 1.87
C LEU A 90 -11.66 -1.29 2.06
N TRP A 91 -10.39 -1.24 1.68
CA TRP A 91 -9.51 -0.08 1.87
C TRP A 91 -9.58 0.88 0.70
N GLN A 92 -9.37 2.17 0.95
CA GLN A 92 -9.11 3.15 -0.10
C GLN A 92 -7.61 3.44 -0.17
N VAL A 93 -7.08 3.57 -1.38
CA VAL A 93 -5.69 3.99 -1.62
C VAL A 93 -5.73 5.24 -2.49
N SER A 94 -5.00 6.26 -2.06
CA SER A 94 -4.90 7.53 -2.78
C SER A 94 -3.44 7.90 -2.98
N VAL A 95 -3.09 8.42 -4.15
CA VAL A 95 -1.78 9.01 -4.42
C VAL A 95 -1.67 10.33 -3.65
N PHE A 96 -0.52 10.53 -3.03
CA PHE A 96 -0.15 11.73 -2.30
C PHE A 96 0.84 12.56 -3.13
N ASP A 97 0.38 13.70 -3.62
CA ASP A 97 1.21 14.68 -4.34
C ASP A 97 1.03 16.07 -3.72
N GLN A 98 2.15 16.69 -3.32
CA GLN A 98 2.21 18.08 -2.86
C GLN A 98 1.05 18.50 -1.93
N ASP A 99 0.82 17.71 -0.88
CA ASP A 99 -0.23 17.93 0.13
C ASP A 99 -1.69 17.68 -0.33
N THR A 100 -1.88 17.03 -1.47
CA THR A 100 -3.18 16.61 -1.97
C THR A 100 -3.30 15.09 -2.09
N TYR A 101 -4.52 14.60 -1.93
CA TYR A 101 -4.87 13.19 -2.15
C TYR A 101 -5.70 13.08 -3.43
N CYS A 102 -5.27 12.23 -4.34
CA CYS A 102 -6.02 11.88 -5.54
C CYS A 102 -6.22 10.37 -5.62
N ASP A 103 -7.35 9.96 -6.19
CA ASP A 103 -7.64 8.54 -6.39
C ASP A 103 -6.58 7.90 -7.29
N VAL A 104 -6.31 6.62 -7.06
CA VAL A 104 -5.38 5.85 -7.88
C VAL A 104 -5.94 5.73 -9.31
N GLY A 105 -5.24 6.31 -10.27
CA GLY A 105 -5.60 6.32 -11.70
C GLY A 105 -5.40 4.98 -12.42
N ASP A 106 -5.80 4.94 -13.70
CA ASP A 106 -5.71 3.75 -14.58
C ASP A 106 -4.30 3.47 -15.10
N ASP A 107 -3.40 4.42 -14.93
CA ASP A 107 -2.03 4.40 -15.45
C ASP A 107 -1.06 3.64 -14.51
N LEU A 108 -1.56 2.63 -13.81
CA LEU A 108 -0.74 1.71 -13.01
C LEU A 108 0.15 0.88 -13.94
N ALA A 109 1.46 0.97 -13.73
CA ALA A 109 2.46 0.30 -14.55
C ALA A 109 3.51 -0.39 -13.68
N LEU A 110 4.09 -1.49 -14.18
CA LEU A 110 5.23 -2.14 -13.55
C LEU A 110 6.40 -1.16 -13.38
N GLY A 111 7.04 -1.17 -12.21
CA GLY A 111 8.12 -0.27 -11.85
C GLY A 111 7.68 1.16 -11.52
N LYS A 112 6.37 1.46 -11.55
CA LYS A 112 5.84 2.73 -11.06
C LYS A 112 6.01 2.78 -9.54
N ILE A 113 6.50 3.92 -9.07
CA ILE A 113 6.71 4.20 -7.65
C ILE A 113 5.89 5.43 -7.29
N GLU A 114 4.93 5.27 -6.39
CA GLU A 114 4.05 6.34 -5.93
C GLU A 114 4.16 6.56 -4.43
N SER A 115 3.97 7.80 -3.99
CA SER A 115 3.66 8.07 -2.58
C SER A 115 2.16 7.95 -2.40
N VAL A 116 1.72 7.17 -1.43
CA VAL A 116 0.30 6.89 -1.20
C VAL A 116 -0.09 7.04 0.26
N VAL A 117 -1.36 7.32 0.49
CA VAL A 117 -2.02 7.14 1.78
C VAL A 117 -3.09 6.06 1.66
N ILE A 118 -3.39 5.42 2.78
CA ILE A 118 -4.41 4.37 2.85
C ILE A 118 -5.46 4.79 3.89
N ALA A 119 -6.73 4.72 3.53
CA ALA A 119 -7.85 4.95 4.42
C ALA A 119 -8.64 3.65 4.64
N SER A 120 -9.11 3.45 5.86
CA SER A 120 -10.02 2.35 6.19
C SER A 120 -11.42 2.60 5.65
N TYR A 121 -12.28 1.59 5.72
CA TYR A 121 -13.71 1.69 5.42
C TYR A 121 -14.49 2.70 6.29
N LYS A 122 -13.87 3.23 7.35
CA LYS A 122 -14.43 4.29 8.19
C LYS A 122 -13.99 5.70 7.74
N ASP A 123 -13.38 5.80 6.56
CA ASP A 123 -12.74 7.02 6.04
C ASP A 123 -11.67 7.59 6.98
N THR A 124 -11.03 6.74 7.78
CA THR A 124 -9.90 7.12 8.65
C THR A 124 -8.58 6.77 7.98
N LEU A 125 -7.69 7.76 7.89
CA LEU A 125 -6.33 7.54 7.40
C LEU A 125 -5.53 6.66 8.36
N LEU A 126 -4.75 5.75 7.80
CA LEU A 126 -3.75 5.02 8.57
C LEU A 126 -2.71 6.00 9.11
N CYS A 127 -2.41 5.85 10.40
CA CYS A 127 -1.55 6.71 11.19
C CYS A 127 -0.33 5.94 11.71
N ALA A 128 0.78 6.65 11.89
CA ALA A 128 1.99 6.15 12.53
C ALA A 128 1.89 6.34 14.05
N TYR A 129 1.49 5.30 14.78
CA TYR A 129 1.36 5.36 16.23
C TYR A 129 2.57 4.77 16.96
N GLY A 130 3.00 5.40 18.05
CA GLY A 130 3.99 4.84 18.97
C GLY A 130 5.37 4.65 18.36
N ARG A 131 5.91 5.69 17.69
CA ARG A 131 7.26 5.65 17.12
C ARG A 131 8.32 5.36 18.18
N GLU A 132 9.12 4.33 17.94
CA GLU A 132 10.24 3.90 18.79
C GLU A 132 11.52 3.79 17.94
N GLN A 133 12.64 4.33 18.44
CA GLN A 133 13.95 4.16 17.82
C GLN A 133 14.63 2.89 18.36
N VAL A 134 15.07 2.00 17.47
CA VAL A 134 15.79 0.76 17.81
C VAL A 134 17.07 0.69 16.96
N GLY A 135 18.20 0.99 17.59
CA GLY A 135 19.47 1.12 16.86
C GLY A 135 19.41 2.27 15.84
N ASN A 136 19.72 1.96 14.58
CA ASN A 136 19.68 2.93 13.48
C ASN A 136 18.33 2.95 12.74
N GLU A 137 17.34 2.20 13.23
CA GLU A 137 16.02 2.06 12.64
C GLU A 137 14.96 2.62 13.58
N TRP A 138 13.79 2.97 13.06
CA TRP A 138 12.62 3.24 13.89
C TRP A 138 11.45 2.35 13.48
N TYR A 139 10.57 2.13 14.44
CA TYR A 139 9.39 1.29 14.33
C TYR A 139 8.18 2.10 14.77
N CYS A 140 7.02 1.89 14.14
CA CYS A 140 5.75 2.36 14.66
C CYS A 140 4.66 1.34 14.32
N TYR A 141 3.53 1.43 15.00
CA TYR A 141 2.33 0.70 14.65
C TYR A 141 1.55 1.46 13.58
N ALA A 142 0.94 0.72 12.65
CA ALA A 142 -0.11 1.26 11.81
C ALA A 142 -1.44 1.18 12.57
N ALA A 143 -2.09 2.32 12.77
CA ALA A 143 -3.35 2.43 13.51
C ALA A 143 -4.31 3.40 12.81
N ASP A 144 -5.59 3.36 13.17
CA ASP A 144 -6.62 4.26 12.61
C ASP A 144 -6.65 5.66 13.25
N SER A 145 -5.74 5.95 14.20
CA SER A 145 -5.76 7.16 15.01
C SER A 145 -4.44 7.42 15.76
N ASN A 146 -4.40 8.54 16.48
CA ASN A 146 -3.35 8.89 17.47
C ASN A 146 -1.92 9.08 16.92
N GLY A 147 -1.77 9.32 15.62
CA GLY A 147 -0.48 9.62 15.00
C GLY A 147 -0.63 10.48 13.74
N PRO A 148 0.48 10.92 13.14
CA PRO A 148 0.44 11.53 11.81
C PRO A 148 0.05 10.48 10.76
N ALA A 149 -0.60 10.92 9.68
CA ALA A 149 -0.92 10.05 8.56
C ALA A 149 0.33 9.37 7.98
N LEU A 150 0.19 8.10 7.64
CA LEU A 150 1.23 7.30 7.00
C LEU A 150 1.26 7.57 5.51
N ILE A 151 2.32 8.22 5.06
CA ILE A 151 2.67 8.33 3.65
C ILE A 151 3.61 7.16 3.34
N LEU A 152 3.13 6.24 2.50
CA LEU A 152 3.82 5.01 2.13
C LEU A 152 4.35 5.13 0.71
N THR A 153 5.45 4.43 0.41
CA THR A 153 5.89 4.25 -0.98
C THR A 153 5.33 2.95 -1.52
N LEU A 154 4.54 3.03 -2.58
CA LEU A 154 4.03 1.89 -3.34
C LEU A 154 4.94 1.64 -4.55
N ASP A 155 5.54 0.45 -4.62
CA ASP A 155 6.36 0.00 -5.74
C ASP A 155 5.67 -1.19 -6.43
N ILE A 156 5.21 -1.00 -7.66
CA ILE A 156 4.43 -1.98 -8.40
C ILE A 156 5.37 -2.99 -9.08
N GLN A 157 5.44 -4.17 -8.48
CA GLN A 157 6.38 -5.22 -8.90
C GLN A 157 5.74 -6.27 -9.82
N ASP A 158 4.41 -6.38 -9.81
CA ASP A 158 3.64 -7.33 -10.61
C ASP A 158 2.24 -6.75 -10.87
N LEU A 159 1.69 -7.04 -12.05
CA LEU A 159 0.32 -6.74 -12.47
C LEU A 159 -0.30 -8.10 -12.85
N GLY A 160 -0.66 -8.88 -11.85
CA GLY A 160 -1.27 -10.19 -12.09
C GLY A 160 -2.79 -10.10 -12.23
N GLU A 161 -3.35 -11.17 -12.76
CA GLU A 161 -4.78 -11.48 -12.67
C GLU A 161 -4.98 -12.54 -11.59
N GLU A 162 -6.10 -12.50 -10.87
CA GLU A 162 -6.47 -13.66 -10.06
C GLU A 162 -6.66 -14.86 -11.00
N LEU A 163 -5.74 -15.82 -10.95
CA LEU A 163 -5.97 -17.13 -11.53
C LEU A 163 -7.13 -17.74 -10.75
N LEU A 164 -8.36 -17.52 -11.23
CA LEU A 164 -9.53 -18.26 -10.78
C LEU A 164 -9.18 -19.73 -10.99
N GLU A 165 -8.96 -20.47 -9.90
CA GLU A 165 -8.88 -21.92 -9.99
C GLU A 165 -10.20 -22.36 -10.63
N ASN A 166 -10.12 -22.89 -11.84
CA ASN A 166 -11.26 -23.52 -12.50
C ASN A 166 -11.84 -24.53 -11.51
N GLN A 167 -13.00 -24.22 -10.93
CA GLN A 167 -13.75 -25.14 -10.11
C GLN A 167 -14.16 -26.30 -11.02
N GLY A 168 -13.45 -27.41 -10.89
CA GLY A 168 -13.83 -28.72 -11.45
C GLY A 168 -14.74 -29.47 -10.51
#